data_AF-A0A942V4M6-F1
#
_entry.id   AF-A0A942V4M6-F1
#
_cell.length_a   1.000
_cell.length_b   1.000
_cell.length_c   1.000
_cell.angle_alpha   90.00
_cell.angle_beta   90.00
_cell.angle_gamma   90.00
#
_symmetry.space_group_name_H-M   'P 1'
#
loop_
_entity.id
_entity.type
_entity.pdbx_description
1 polymer ?
#
loop_
_entity_poly.entity_id
_entity_poly.type
_entity_poly.pdbx_seq_one_letter_code
_entity_poly.pdbx_strand_id
1 'polypeptide(L)'
;MINIFFPSNNDKNEIFIASSSKGQNIKASEITEEKRKEIEIDFFNKINLDMKKAIFMHQVHKDNIVKIDETNKNIYSKENPIKETDALITNLKNVPLVIQTADCLPIILYCKES
;
A
#
# COMPACT_ATOMS: atom_id res chain seq x y z
N MET A 1 -10.76 11.26 -3.01
CA MET A 1 -10.35 11.42 -4.43
C MET A 1 -9.08 10.58 -4.60
N ILE A 2 -9.02 9.74 -5.63
CA ILE A 2 -7.83 8.90 -5.87
C ILE A 2 -6.83 9.73 -6.66
N ASN A 3 -5.62 9.82 -6.14
CA ASN A 3 -4.51 10.46 -6.83
C ASN A 3 -3.54 9.36 -7.25
N ILE A 4 -3.38 9.21 -8.57
CA ILE A 4 -2.43 8.27 -9.18
C ILE A 4 -1.22 9.08 -9.62
N PHE A 5 -0.04 8.66 -9.18
CA PHE A 5 1.22 9.27 -9.52
C PHE A 5 2.07 8.28 -10.30
N PHE A 6 2.43 8.66 -11.51
CA PHE A 6 3.51 8.02 -12.26
C PHE A 6 4.77 8.87 -12.06
N PRO A 7 5.97 8.27 -11.97
CA PRO A 7 7.20 9.05 -11.98
C PRO A 7 7.20 9.98 -13.21
N SER A 8 7.40 11.27 -12.95
CA SER A 8 7.11 12.39 -13.86
C SER A 8 7.96 12.45 -15.14
N ASN A 9 8.97 11.58 -15.27
CA ASN A 9 9.95 11.61 -16.35
C ASN A 9 9.92 10.34 -17.20
N ASN A 10 8.81 10.03 -17.88
CA ASN A 10 8.72 9.11 -19.02
C ASN A 10 9.43 7.73 -18.88
N ASP A 11 9.64 7.26 -17.64
CA ASP A 11 10.50 6.11 -17.33
C ASP A 11 9.63 4.86 -17.26
N LYS A 12 9.17 4.41 -18.44
CA LYS A 12 8.67 3.05 -18.74
C LYS A 12 7.71 2.36 -17.75
N ASN A 13 6.96 3.10 -16.92
CA ASN A 13 6.13 2.55 -15.84
C ASN A 13 6.93 1.68 -14.83
N GLU A 14 8.16 2.05 -14.51
CA GLU A 14 9.03 1.22 -13.64
C GLU A 14 8.60 1.20 -12.17
N ILE A 15 7.94 2.27 -11.71
CA ILE A 15 7.30 2.35 -10.40
C ILE A 15 5.89 2.92 -10.54
N PHE A 16 4.95 2.35 -9.78
CA PHE A 16 3.57 2.79 -9.71
C PHE A 16 3.25 3.23 -8.28
N ILE A 17 2.76 4.46 -8.11
CA ILE A 17 2.37 5.00 -6.80
C ILE A 17 0.93 5.48 -6.90
N ALA A 18 0.07 4.98 -6.04
CA ALA A 18 -1.30 5.45 -5.93
C ALA A 18 -1.67 5.72 -4.48
N SER A 19 -2.48 6.75 -4.28
CA SER A 19 -2.99 7.11 -2.96
C SER A 19 -4.49 7.35 -3.04
N SER A 20 -5.19 6.98 -1.96
CA SER A 20 -6.59 7.32 -1.77
C SER A 20 -6.74 8.05 -0.45
N SER A 21 -7.49 9.13 -0.46
CA SER A 21 -7.88 9.86 0.74
C SER A 21 -9.29 9.50 1.15
N LYS A 22 -9.57 9.58 2.46
CA LYS A 22 -10.91 9.44 3.06
C LYS A 22 -11.96 10.33 2.36
N GLY A 23 -11.55 11.42 1.70
CA GLY A 23 -12.47 12.36 1.08
C GLY A 23 -13.02 13.37 2.07
N GLN A 24 -13.82 14.31 1.57
CA GLN A 24 -14.42 15.37 2.39
C GLN A 24 -15.74 14.89 3.01
N ASN A 25 -16.09 15.46 4.16
CA ASN A 25 -17.38 15.24 4.86
C ASN A 25 -17.66 13.82 5.34
N ILE A 26 -16.68 12.91 5.33
CA ILE A 26 -16.84 11.57 5.92
C ILE A 26 -16.44 11.61 7.40
N LYS A 27 -17.38 11.29 8.29
CA LYS A 27 -17.13 11.20 9.74
C LYS A 27 -16.37 9.91 10.05
N ALA A 28 -15.56 9.92 11.11
CA ALA A 28 -14.86 8.70 11.54
C ALA A 28 -15.84 7.57 11.88
N SER A 29 -16.98 7.91 12.49
CA SER A 29 -18.07 6.97 12.83
C SER A 29 -18.73 6.31 11.63
N GLU A 30 -18.58 6.86 10.42
CA GLU A 30 -19.19 6.32 9.19
C GLU A 30 -18.27 5.28 8.52
N ILE A 31 -17.01 5.17 8.94
CA ILE A 31 -16.06 4.19 8.43
C ILE A 31 -16.15 2.93 9.28
N THR A 32 -17.05 2.03 8.89
CA THR A 32 -17.07 0.65 9.40
C THR A 32 -15.97 -0.18 8.72
N GLU A 33 -15.64 -1.35 9.27
CA GLU A 33 -14.71 -2.29 8.64
C GLU A 33 -15.20 -2.76 7.25
N GLU A 34 -16.51 -2.98 7.11
CA GLU A 34 -17.12 -3.30 5.82
C GLU A 34 -16.94 -2.15 4.82
N LYS A 35 -17.23 -0.91 5.26
CA LYS A 35 -17.08 0.25 4.38
C LYS A 35 -15.63 0.47 3.96
N ARG A 36 -14.69 0.25 4.88
CA ARG A 36 -13.25 0.29 4.60
C ARG A 36 -12.86 -0.75 3.56
N LYS A 37 -13.35 -1.98 3.70
CA LYS A 37 -13.10 -3.07 2.75
C LYS A 37 -13.62 -2.73 1.36
N GLU A 38 -14.83 -2.18 1.24
CA GLU A 38 -15.37 -1.72 -0.05
C GLU A 38 -14.48 -0.65 -0.70
N ILE A 39 -14.03 0.33 0.07
CA ILE A 39 -13.16 1.41 -0.42
C ILE A 39 -11.82 0.85 -0.89
N GLU A 40 -11.23 -0.07 -0.15
CA GLU A 40 -9.97 -0.73 -0.52
C GLU A 40 -10.14 -1.53 -1.82
N ILE A 41 -11.21 -2.32 -1.95
CA ILE A 41 -11.52 -3.07 -3.18
C ILE A 41 -11.71 -2.13 -4.39
N ASP A 42 -12.52 -1.07 -4.24
CA ASP A 42 -12.75 -0.08 -5.29
C ASP A 42 -11.44 0.63 -5.71
N PHE A 43 -10.59 0.96 -4.74
CA PHE A 43 -9.27 1.54 -5.00
C PHE A 43 -8.39 0.62 -5.85
N PHE A 44 -8.25 -0.66 -5.46
CA PHE A 44 -7.44 -1.64 -6.19
C PHE A 44 -7.99 -1.91 -7.60
N ASN A 45 -9.31 -1.97 -7.76
CA ASN A 45 -9.95 -2.10 -9.07
C ASN A 45 -9.62 -0.90 -9.98
N LYS A 46 -9.67 0.33 -9.45
CA LYS A 46 -9.41 1.56 -10.23
C LYS A 46 -7.96 1.69 -10.68
N ILE A 47 -7.01 1.16 -9.90
CA ILE A 47 -5.59 1.16 -10.26
C ILE A 47 -5.16 -0.12 -11.01
N ASN A 48 -6.10 -1.02 -11.29
CA ASN A 48 -5.87 -2.28 -12.00
C ASN A 48 -4.76 -3.15 -11.35
N LEU A 49 -4.77 -3.24 -10.01
CA LEU A 49 -3.88 -4.11 -9.25
C LEU A 49 -4.69 -5.12 -8.43
N ASP A 50 -4.17 -6.33 -8.30
CA ASP A 50 -4.80 -7.38 -7.52
C ASP A 50 -4.56 -7.17 -6.01
N MET A 51 -5.61 -6.79 -5.29
CA MET A 51 -5.58 -6.61 -3.83
C MET A 51 -5.08 -7.86 -3.09
N LYS A 52 -5.29 -9.06 -3.64
CA LYS A 52 -4.84 -10.32 -3.01
C LYS A 52 -3.32 -10.46 -2.99
N LYS A 53 -2.61 -9.70 -3.83
CA LYS A 53 -1.14 -9.67 -3.87
C LYS A 53 -0.55 -8.53 -3.03
N ALA A 54 -1.41 -7.67 -2.48
CA ALA A 54 -0.98 -6.52 -1.71
C ALA A 54 -0.53 -6.94 -0.31
N ILE A 55 0.57 -6.33 0.13
CA ILE A 55 1.17 -6.59 1.44
C ILE A 55 0.78 -5.46 2.38
N PHE A 56 0.05 -5.82 3.44
CA PHE A 56 -0.35 -4.92 4.52
C PHE A 56 0.49 -5.17 5.77
N MET A 57 0.62 -4.14 6.60
CA MET A 57 1.34 -4.20 7.87
C MET A 57 0.51 -3.60 9.00
N HIS A 58 0.76 -4.09 10.22
CA HIS A 58 0.29 -3.50 11.46
C HIS A 58 1.37 -2.57 12.00
N GLN A 59 1.20 -1.28 11.69
CA GLN A 59 2.10 -0.20 12.07
C GLN A 59 2.03 0.05 13.58
N VAL A 60 3.18 0.11 14.24
CA VAL A 60 3.31 0.29 15.70
C VAL A 60 4.19 1.50 16.06
N HIS A 61 4.51 2.35 15.08
CA HIS A 61 5.33 3.55 15.23
C HIS A 61 6.76 3.25 15.71
N LYS A 62 7.37 2.19 15.15
CA LYS A 62 8.78 1.81 15.35
C LYS A 62 9.56 1.84 14.03
N ASP A 63 10.75 1.28 14.04
CA ASP A 63 11.71 1.24 12.92
C ASP A 63 11.85 -0.15 12.28
N ASN A 64 10.92 -1.07 12.57
CA ASN A 64 10.93 -2.42 12.01
C ASN A 64 10.63 -2.41 10.50
N ILE A 65 11.55 -2.98 9.72
CA ILE A 65 11.46 -3.10 8.26
C ILE A 65 11.38 -4.58 7.88
N VAL A 66 10.42 -4.95 7.02
CA VAL A 66 10.31 -6.33 6.51
C VAL A 66 10.51 -6.36 4.99
N LYS A 67 11.38 -7.28 4.55
CA LYS A 67 11.58 -7.59 3.14
C LYS A 67 10.55 -8.62 2.67
N ILE A 68 9.89 -8.32 1.55
CA ILE A 68 9.00 -9.24 0.85
C ILE A 68 9.74 -9.85 -0.34
N ASP A 69 9.78 -11.18 -0.37
CA ASP A 69 10.36 -11.97 -1.44
C ASP A 69 9.54 -13.24 -1.71
N GLU A 70 10.04 -14.10 -2.60
CA GLU A 70 9.36 -15.32 -3.03
C GLU A 70 9.01 -16.27 -1.88
N THR A 71 9.75 -16.22 -0.76
CA THR A 71 9.56 -17.12 0.37
C THR A 71 8.37 -16.73 1.26
N ASN A 72 7.99 -15.45 1.27
CA ASN A 72 7.02 -14.92 2.21
C ASN A 72 5.85 -14.14 1.57
N LYS A 73 5.91 -13.78 0.28
CA LYS A 73 4.88 -12.98 -0.40
C LYS A 73 3.46 -13.57 -0.34
N ASN A 74 3.34 -14.89 -0.20
CA ASN A 74 2.05 -15.59 -0.16
C ASN A 74 1.54 -15.85 1.28
N ILE A 75 2.30 -15.45 2.30
CA ILE A 75 1.94 -15.65 3.72
C ILE A 75 1.03 -14.51 4.21
N TYR A 76 1.22 -13.32 3.65
CA TYR A 76 0.58 -12.09 4.11
C TYR A 76 -0.59 -11.71 3.22
N SER A 77 -1.62 -11.14 3.84
CA SER A 77 -2.79 -10.58 3.16
C SER A 77 -3.33 -9.42 3.96
N LYS A 78 -4.46 -8.85 3.53
CA LYS A 78 -5.18 -7.85 4.33
C LYS A 78 -5.63 -8.40 5.68
N GLU A 79 -6.13 -9.64 5.70
CA GLU A 79 -6.64 -10.33 6.89
C GLU A 79 -5.52 -10.86 7.78
N ASN A 80 -4.32 -11.07 7.22
CA ASN A 80 -3.11 -11.48 7.93
C ASN A 80 -1.96 -10.49 7.64
N PRO A 81 -2.03 -9.25 8.17
CA PRO A 81 -1.00 -8.26 7.95
C PRO A 81 0.29 -8.63 8.70
N ILE A 82 1.42 -8.11 8.24
CA ILE A 82 2.70 -8.27 8.92
C ILE A 82 2.64 -7.56 10.27
N LYS A 83 2.94 -8.27 11.35
CA LYS A 83 2.86 -7.75 12.71
C LYS A 83 4.07 -6.85 13.03
N GLU A 84 3.80 -5.79 13.78
CA GLU A 84 4.82 -4.89 14.36
C GLU A 84 5.82 -4.35 13.32
N THR A 85 5.30 -3.88 12.18
CA THR A 85 6.11 -3.43 11.04
C THR A 85 5.67 -2.07 10.58
N ASP A 86 6.63 -1.19 10.34
CA ASP A 86 6.39 0.20 9.94
C ASP A 86 7.00 0.54 8.57
N ALA A 87 7.80 -0.36 7.97
CA ALA A 87 8.25 -0.24 6.60
C ALA A 87 8.32 -1.60 5.88
N LEU A 88 8.09 -1.56 4.57
CA LEU A 88 8.17 -2.72 3.68
C LEU A 88 9.16 -2.43 2.55
N ILE A 89 9.91 -3.44 2.14
CA ILE A 89 10.78 -3.37 0.95
C ILE A 89 10.59 -4.63 0.10
N THR A 90 10.71 -4.52 -1.22
CA THR A 90 10.70 -5.67 -2.12
C THR A 90 11.50 -5.37 -3.38
N ASN A 91 12.04 -6.42 -3.99
CA ASN A 91 12.57 -6.41 -5.36
C ASN A 91 11.66 -7.18 -6.32
N LEU A 92 10.50 -7.63 -5.87
CA LEU A 92 9.54 -8.35 -6.70
C LEU A 92 8.67 -7.38 -7.52
N LYS A 93 8.36 -7.77 -8.75
CA LYS A 93 7.42 -7.04 -9.61
C LYS A 93 5.98 -7.41 -9.25
N ASN A 94 5.06 -6.48 -9.43
CA ASN A 94 3.62 -6.68 -9.23
C ASN A 94 3.24 -7.14 -7.80
N VAL A 95 4.01 -6.71 -6.79
CA VAL A 95 3.70 -6.90 -5.36
C VAL A 95 3.44 -5.51 -4.75
N PRO A 96 2.17 -5.09 -4.62
CA PRO A 96 1.84 -3.80 -4.01
C PRO A 96 2.25 -3.79 -2.53
N LEU A 97 3.08 -2.82 -2.14
CA LEU A 97 3.38 -2.54 -0.74
C LEU A 97 2.41 -1.46 -0.23
N VAL A 98 1.70 -1.72 0.87
CA VAL A 98 0.68 -0.80 1.39
C VAL A 98 1.13 -0.18 2.71
N ILE A 99 1.11 1.14 2.76
CA ILE A 99 1.25 1.94 3.99
C ILE A 99 -0.04 2.73 4.23
N GLN A 100 -0.46 2.81 5.50
CA GLN A 100 -1.59 3.63 5.91
C GLN A 100 -1.07 4.80 6.74
N THR A 101 -1.57 5.99 6.47
CA THR A 101 -1.15 7.18 7.21
C THR A 101 -2.32 8.13 7.46
N ALA A 102 -2.27 8.77 8.63
CA ALA A 102 -3.01 9.96 9.00
C ALA A 102 -2.02 10.81 9.82
N ASP A 103 -1.62 11.96 9.30
CA ASP A 103 -0.63 12.90 9.87
C ASP A 103 0.84 12.44 9.89
N CYS A 104 1.13 11.14 9.88
CA CYS A 104 2.51 10.63 9.72
C CYS A 104 3.05 10.85 8.30
N LEU A 105 4.37 11.04 8.16
CA LEU A 105 5.02 11.24 6.86
C LEU A 105 5.28 9.91 6.13
N PRO A 106 4.61 9.61 5.01
CA PRO A 106 4.97 8.47 4.18
C PRO A 106 6.26 8.75 3.41
N ILE A 107 7.18 7.79 3.40
CA ILE A 107 8.42 7.84 2.60
C ILE A 107 8.36 6.70 1.57
N ILE A 108 8.57 7.03 0.30
CA ILE A 108 8.61 6.06 -0.80
C ILE A 108 10.01 6.09 -1.40
N LEU A 109 10.67 4.94 -1.43
CA LEU A 109 12.00 4.77 -2.00
C LEU A 109 11.93 3.87 -3.24
N TYR A 110 12.69 4.24 -4.27
CA TYR A 110 12.81 3.47 -5.50
C TYR A 110 14.28 3.43 -5.92
N CYS A 111 14.75 2.24 -6.28
CA CYS A 111 16.07 2.02 -6.83
C CYS A 111 15.91 1.30 -8.18
N LYS A 112 16.41 1.92 -9.24
CA LYS A 112 16.46 1.31 -10.57
C LYS A 112 17.66 0.36 -10.62
N GLU A 113 17.49 -0.82 -11.20
CA GLU A 113 18.62 -1.69 -11.51
C GLU A 113 19.53 -0.99 -12.54
N SER A 114 20.84 -0.96 -12.26
CA SER A 114 21.87 -0.37 -13.11
C SER A 114 22.15 -1.20 -14.37
#